data_AF-A0A4Q6BRK0-F1
#
_entry.id   AF-A0A4Q6BRK0-F1
#
_cell.length_a   1.000
_cell.length_b   1.000
_cell.length_c   1.000
_cell.angle_alpha   90.00
_cell.angle_beta   90.00
_cell.angle_gamma   90.00
#
_symmetry.space_group_name_H-M   'P 1'
#
loop_
_entity.id
_entity.type
_entity.pdbx_description
1 polymer ?
#
loop_
_entity_poly.entity_id
_entity_poly.type
_entity_poly.pdbx_seq_one_letter_code
_entity_poly.pdbx_strand_id
1 'polypeptide(L)'
;MDIESEKPIQILYDLFKPSAPFQLKGRVSSSEPARFNIDFQPMAIEYMKRRAEVDFLRVKFEKALLADGRLSIKRTDCTIFATIKKTVDGTSFQLTSEPAFDEGDIVAMLLFNERASDLDDSSKRSVEDTRQAVSRKSLGFFSFFVLASTPVESVAYDPTTRVYSARVRLPGGFSATVGSDWDKTQEVGLMKRLGGKWILSVGSTTNSDGVSSQESMVEWWNRY
;
A
#
# COMPACT_ATOMS: atom_id res chain seq x y z
N MET A 1 -4.72 27.54 24.77
CA MET A 1 -3.82 28.08 23.74
C MET A 1 -4.24 27.51 22.41
N ASP A 2 -4.60 28.38 21.47
CA ASP A 2 -4.90 27.99 20.09
C ASP A 2 -3.61 28.08 19.26
N ILE A 3 -3.39 27.09 18.40
CA ILE A 3 -2.21 26.94 17.55
C ILE A 3 -2.71 26.86 16.12
N GLU A 4 -2.28 27.76 15.25
CA GLU A 4 -2.61 27.71 13.83
C GLU A 4 -1.38 28.08 13.01
N SER A 5 -1.07 27.28 11.99
CA SER A 5 -0.02 27.60 11.04
C SER A 5 -0.52 28.66 10.06
N GLU A 6 0.08 29.85 10.04
CA GLU A 6 -0.28 30.91 9.08
C GLU A 6 -0.01 30.51 7.62
N LYS A 7 1.02 29.70 7.38
CA LYS A 7 1.39 29.17 6.06
C LYS A 7 1.46 27.64 6.11
N PRO A 8 1.21 26.94 4.98
CA PRO A 8 1.37 25.50 4.92
C PRO A 8 2.79 25.07 5.26
N ILE A 9 2.90 24.14 6.21
CA ILE A 9 4.15 23.47 6.58
C ILE A 9 4.46 22.47 5.47
N GLN A 10 5.73 22.39 5.07
CA GLN A 10 6.18 21.52 3.99
C GLN A 10 6.93 20.32 4.56
N ILE A 11 6.49 19.10 4.26
CA ILE A 11 7.31 17.90 4.49
C ILE A 11 8.09 17.62 3.20
N LEU A 12 9.42 17.70 3.31
CA LEU A 12 10.33 17.31 2.24
C LEU A 12 10.69 15.84 2.43
N TYR A 13 10.21 14.99 1.54
CA TYR A 13 10.54 13.58 1.53
C TYR A 13 10.49 13.07 0.10
N ASP A 14 11.35 12.09 -0.24
CA ASP A 14 11.56 11.66 -1.62
C ASP A 14 10.29 11.16 -2.33
N LEU A 15 9.34 10.61 -1.56
CA LEU A 15 8.04 10.17 -2.06
C LEU A 15 7.13 11.32 -2.48
N PHE A 16 7.29 12.51 -1.89
CA PHE A 16 6.43 13.66 -2.17
C PHE A 16 7.08 14.55 -3.23
N LYS A 17 6.35 14.85 -4.30
CA LYS A 17 6.83 15.73 -5.38
C LYS A 17 5.96 16.98 -5.49
N PRO A 18 6.49 18.19 -5.25
CA PRO A 18 7.82 18.51 -4.72
C PRO A 18 7.95 18.36 -3.19
N SER A 19 6.82 18.33 -2.49
CA SER A 19 6.71 18.30 -1.03
C SER A 19 5.28 17.90 -0.64
N ALA A 20 5.08 17.54 0.63
CA ALA A 20 3.76 17.35 1.21
C ALA A 20 3.36 18.57 2.05
N PRO A 21 2.63 19.55 1.46
CA PRO A 21 2.10 20.70 2.19
C PRO A 21 0.94 20.31 3.11
N PHE A 22 0.97 20.77 4.36
CA PHE A 22 -0.17 20.64 5.28
C PHE A 22 -0.38 21.88 6.14
N GLN A 23 -1.62 22.10 6.55
CA GLN A 23 -1.99 23.11 7.56
C GLN A 23 -2.27 22.43 8.89
N LEU A 24 -1.79 23.03 9.98
CA LEU A 24 -2.03 22.57 11.34
C LEU A 24 -2.91 23.58 12.07
N LYS A 25 -4.02 23.10 12.63
CA LYS A 25 -4.86 23.85 13.58
C LYS A 25 -5.01 23.03 14.84
N GLY A 26 -4.88 23.63 16.02
CA GLY A 26 -5.00 22.90 17.26
C GLY A 26 -5.34 23.76 18.45
N ARG A 27 -5.81 23.10 19.51
CA ARG A 27 -6.15 23.70 20.79
C ARG A 27 -5.54 22.87 21.90
N VAL A 28 -4.74 23.51 22.73
CA VAL A 28 -4.10 22.92 23.90
C VAL A 28 -4.60 23.64 25.14
N SER A 29 -5.11 22.90 26.12
CA SER A 29 -5.58 23.41 27.41
C SER A 29 -4.99 22.57 28.54
N SER A 30 -4.87 23.16 29.73
CA SER A 30 -4.49 22.42 30.95
C SER A 30 -5.64 21.53 31.48
N SER A 31 -6.88 21.81 31.07
CA SER A 31 -8.10 21.13 31.55
C SER A 31 -8.72 20.16 30.54
N GLU A 32 -8.31 20.19 29.27
CA GLU A 32 -8.88 19.36 28.20
C GLU A 32 -7.79 18.68 27.37
N PRO A 33 -8.05 17.46 26.84
CA PRO A 33 -7.15 16.83 25.87
C PRO A 33 -6.86 17.73 24.68
N ALA A 34 -5.60 17.75 24.25
CA ALA A 34 -5.20 18.52 23.09
C ALA A 34 -5.90 18.03 21.82
N ARG A 35 -6.39 18.97 21.00
CA ARG A 35 -7.05 18.67 19.72
C ARG A 35 -6.23 19.24 18.58
N PHE A 36 -6.06 18.47 17.52
CA PHE A 36 -5.31 18.87 16.33
C PHE A 36 -6.07 18.48 15.06
N ASN A 37 -6.05 19.34 14.06
CA ASN A 37 -6.51 19.10 12.70
C ASN A 37 -5.32 19.35 11.78
N ILE A 38 -5.00 18.37 10.97
CA ILE A 38 -3.94 18.40 9.96
C ILE A 38 -4.62 18.21 8.62
N ASP A 39 -4.58 19.23 7.78
CA ASP A 39 -5.17 19.21 6.44
C ASP A 39 -4.04 19.28 5.41
N PHE A 40 -3.78 18.17 4.73
CA PHE A 40 -2.85 18.11 3.60
C PHE A 40 -3.51 18.73 2.37
N GLN A 41 -2.76 19.58 1.68
CA GLN A 41 -3.17 20.10 0.37
C GLN A 41 -2.91 19.04 -0.71
N PRO A 42 -3.55 19.17 -1.89
CA PRO A 42 -3.31 18.24 -2.98
C PRO A 42 -1.82 18.12 -3.31
N MET A 43 -1.35 16.88 -3.47
CA MET A 43 0.07 16.58 -3.71
C MET A 43 0.23 15.30 -4.51
N ALA A 44 1.32 15.21 -5.26
CA ALA A 44 1.69 13.97 -5.93
C ALA A 44 2.58 13.13 -5.02
N ILE A 45 2.27 11.83 -4.93
CA ILE A 45 3.18 10.83 -4.39
C ILE A 45 3.71 10.02 -5.56
N GLU A 46 5.03 9.99 -5.70
CA GLU A 46 5.73 9.19 -6.69
C GLU A 46 6.55 8.12 -5.99
N TYR A 47 6.32 6.87 -6.35
CA TYR A 47 7.13 5.75 -5.89
C TYR A 47 7.44 4.85 -7.07
N MET A 48 8.73 4.52 -7.24
CA MET A 48 9.24 3.79 -8.40
C MET A 48 8.84 4.47 -9.73
N LYS A 49 7.97 3.83 -10.52
CA LYS A 49 7.50 4.33 -11.83
C LYS A 49 6.03 4.71 -11.81
N ARG A 50 5.42 4.78 -10.62
CA ARG A 50 3.98 4.99 -10.47
C ARG A 50 3.74 6.23 -9.63
N ARG A 51 2.74 6.98 -10.07
CA ARG A 51 2.33 8.26 -9.50
C ARG A 51 0.87 8.16 -9.09
N ALA A 52 0.58 8.61 -7.88
CA ALA A 52 -0.77 8.85 -7.40
C ALA A 52 -0.88 10.31 -6.98
N GLU A 53 -2.06 10.89 -7.16
CA GLU A 53 -2.37 12.19 -6.59
C GLU A 53 -3.13 11.96 -5.28
N VAL A 54 -2.71 12.63 -4.22
CA VAL A 54 -3.51 12.80 -3.01
C VAL A 54 -4.43 13.96 -3.30
N ASP A 55 -5.72 13.67 -3.50
CA ASP A 55 -6.72 14.71 -3.74
C ASP A 55 -6.94 15.52 -2.45
N PHE A 56 -7.01 14.82 -1.32
CA PHE A 56 -6.99 15.39 0.02
C PHE A 56 -6.62 14.33 1.05
N LEU A 57 -6.04 14.76 2.17
CA LEU A 57 -5.91 13.96 3.38
C LEU A 57 -6.13 14.86 4.59
N ARG A 58 -7.09 14.51 5.42
CA ARG A 58 -7.44 15.22 6.65
C ARG A 58 -7.25 14.27 7.80
N VAL A 59 -6.49 14.70 8.80
CA VAL A 59 -6.25 13.94 10.02
C VAL A 59 -6.70 14.79 11.19
N LYS A 60 -7.57 14.23 12.03
CA LYS A 60 -8.02 14.88 13.26
C LYS A 60 -7.60 14.05 14.45
N PHE A 61 -7.05 14.71 15.45
CA PHE A 61 -6.72 14.12 16.72
C PHE A 61 -7.53 14.83 17.79
N GLU A 62 -8.38 14.08 18.50
CA GLU A 62 -9.09 14.59 19.67
C GLU A 62 -8.86 13.63 20.84
N LYS A 63 -9.73 12.63 20.99
CA LYS A 63 -9.53 11.46 21.89
C LYS A 63 -8.96 10.26 21.16
N ALA A 64 -9.12 10.23 19.83
CA ALA A 64 -8.65 9.20 18.94
C ALA A 64 -8.19 9.84 17.62
N LEU A 65 -7.36 9.12 16.88
CA LEU A 65 -6.91 9.52 15.54
C LEU A 65 -8.01 9.20 14.52
N LEU A 66 -8.59 10.24 13.92
CA LEU A 66 -9.54 10.16 12.82
C LEU A 66 -8.83 10.58 11.53
N ALA A 67 -9.20 9.97 10.42
CA ALA A 67 -8.63 10.32 9.12
C ALA A 67 -9.68 10.23 8.02
N ASP A 68 -9.58 11.10 7.02
CA ASP A 68 -10.40 11.11 5.83
C ASP A 68 -9.50 11.51 4.65
N GLY A 69 -9.38 10.64 3.66
CA GLY A 69 -8.45 10.89 2.56
C GLY A 69 -8.89 10.20 1.29
N ARG A 70 -8.46 10.78 0.17
CA ARG A 70 -8.68 10.24 -1.17
C ARG A 70 -7.41 10.35 -1.99
N LEU A 71 -7.06 9.24 -2.63
CA LEU A 71 -6.04 9.17 -3.66
C LEU A 71 -6.71 8.97 -5.01
N SER A 72 -6.16 9.56 -6.06
CA SER A 72 -6.48 9.26 -7.45
C SER A 72 -5.27 8.71 -8.19
N ILE A 73 -5.49 7.63 -8.95
CA ILE A 73 -4.46 6.93 -9.70
C ILE A 73 -4.92 6.86 -11.14
N LYS A 74 -4.20 7.54 -12.03
CA LYS A 74 -4.49 7.51 -13.46
C LYS A 74 -3.94 6.22 -14.08
N ARG A 75 -4.79 5.55 -14.84
CA ARG A 75 -4.49 4.39 -15.68
C ARG A 75 -4.88 4.71 -17.12
N THR A 76 -4.48 3.87 -18.06
CA THR A 76 -4.72 4.11 -19.49
C THR A 76 -6.20 4.35 -19.80
N ASP A 77 -7.08 3.57 -19.16
CA ASP A 77 -8.50 3.54 -19.50
C ASP A 77 -9.42 4.06 -18.38
N CYS A 78 -8.87 4.47 -17.24
CA CYS A 78 -9.65 4.93 -16.09
C CYS A 78 -8.85 5.75 -15.09
N THR A 79 -9.57 6.43 -14.19
CA THR A 79 -9.00 6.93 -12.94
C THR A 79 -9.55 6.09 -11.79
N ILE A 80 -8.66 5.47 -11.02
CA ILE A 80 -9.01 4.72 -9.81
C ILE A 80 -8.94 5.67 -8.63
N PHE A 81 -9.97 5.66 -7.78
CA PHE A 81 -10.01 6.40 -6.53
C PHE A 81 -9.98 5.46 -5.34
N ALA A 82 -9.03 5.69 -4.44
CA ALA A 82 -8.93 5.00 -3.17
C ALA A 82 -9.28 5.95 -2.03
N THR A 83 -10.40 5.68 -1.36
CA THR A 83 -10.89 6.51 -0.25
C THR A 83 -10.67 5.77 1.07
N ILE A 84 -10.05 6.44 2.03
CA ILE A 84 -9.90 5.98 3.41
C ILE A 84 -10.72 6.85 4.34
N LYS A 85 -11.46 6.21 5.25
CA LYS A 85 -12.14 6.89 6.35
C LYS A 85 -11.92 6.14 7.65
N LYS A 86 -11.21 6.76 8.59
CA LYS A 86 -11.00 6.28 9.95
C LYS A 86 -11.87 7.08 10.91
N THR A 87 -12.86 6.41 11.50
CA THR A 87 -13.73 6.94 12.56
C THR A 87 -13.38 6.29 13.90
N VAL A 88 -14.10 6.68 14.96
CA VAL A 88 -14.00 6.01 16.27
C VAL A 88 -14.47 4.55 16.21
N ASP A 89 -15.35 4.21 15.28
CA ASP A 89 -15.94 2.87 15.13
C ASP A 89 -15.08 1.94 14.26
N GLY A 90 -14.04 2.48 13.60
CA GLY A 90 -13.10 1.70 12.80
C GLY A 90 -12.60 2.42 11.55
N THR A 91 -11.85 1.67 10.73
CA THR A 91 -11.39 2.14 9.42
C THR A 91 -12.19 1.48 8.32
N SER A 92 -12.64 2.27 7.34
CA SER A 92 -13.19 1.81 6.07
C SER A 92 -12.27 2.24 4.93
N PHE A 93 -12.22 1.38 3.92
CA PHE A 93 -11.46 1.58 2.70
C PHE A 93 -12.38 1.25 1.53
N GLN A 94 -12.37 2.09 0.50
CA GLN A 94 -13.21 1.90 -0.68
C GLN A 94 -12.45 2.20 -1.95
N LEU A 95 -12.64 1.35 -2.95
CA LEU A 95 -12.17 1.54 -4.31
C LEU A 95 -13.33 1.86 -5.24
N THR A 96 -13.13 2.87 -6.06
CA THR A 96 -14.05 3.27 -7.13
C THR A 96 -13.24 3.66 -8.35
N SER A 97 -13.88 3.78 -9.51
CA SER A 97 -13.23 4.20 -10.74
C SER A 97 -14.13 5.06 -11.59
N GLU A 98 -13.50 5.83 -12.48
CA GLU A 98 -14.17 6.57 -13.54
C GLU A 98 -13.48 6.28 -14.89
N PRO A 99 -14.17 5.66 -15.88
CA PRO A 99 -15.57 5.19 -15.80
C PRO A 99 -15.74 4.05 -14.77
N ALA A 100 -16.98 3.83 -14.32
CA ALA A 100 -17.27 2.86 -13.26
C ALA A 100 -17.00 1.43 -13.73
N PHE A 101 -16.10 0.74 -13.03
CA PHE A 101 -15.79 -0.68 -13.20
C PHE A 101 -16.21 -1.47 -11.97
N ASP A 102 -16.34 -2.79 -12.12
CA ASP A 102 -16.46 -3.67 -10.97
C ASP A 102 -15.16 -3.72 -10.17
N GLU A 103 -15.25 -4.14 -8.91
CA GLU A 103 -14.11 -4.19 -7.99
C GLU A 103 -12.97 -5.08 -8.51
N GLY A 104 -13.27 -6.17 -9.22
CA GLY A 104 -12.26 -7.07 -9.78
C GLY A 104 -11.45 -6.40 -10.87
N ASP A 105 -12.12 -5.69 -11.78
CA ASP A 105 -11.47 -4.87 -12.80
C ASP A 105 -10.67 -3.71 -12.20
N ILE A 106 -11.19 -3.04 -11.16
CA ILE A 106 -10.44 -1.98 -10.47
C ILE A 106 -9.13 -2.53 -9.88
N VAL A 107 -9.19 -3.67 -9.20
CA VAL A 107 -8.00 -4.32 -8.60
C VAL A 107 -7.05 -4.83 -9.68
N ALA A 108 -7.56 -5.42 -10.77
CA ALA A 108 -6.75 -5.85 -11.91
C ALA A 108 -5.98 -4.68 -12.54
N MET A 109 -6.66 -3.56 -12.80
CA MET A 109 -6.02 -2.35 -13.34
C MET A 109 -5.03 -1.73 -12.36
N LEU A 110 -5.31 -1.83 -11.05
CA LEU A 110 -4.39 -1.34 -10.04
C LEU A 110 -3.07 -2.13 -10.05
N LEU A 111 -3.14 -3.46 -10.01
CA LEU A 111 -1.98 -4.34 -9.91
C LEU A 111 -1.24 -4.45 -11.24
N PHE A 112 -1.97 -4.78 -12.30
CA PHE A 112 -1.42 -5.22 -13.59
C PHE A 112 -1.64 -4.23 -14.73
N ASN A 113 -2.43 -3.17 -14.53
CA ASN A 113 -2.79 -2.22 -15.60
C ASN A 113 -3.53 -2.88 -16.78
N GLU A 114 -4.31 -3.93 -16.49
CA GLU A 114 -5.13 -4.71 -17.43
C GLU A 114 -6.49 -5.03 -16.78
N ARG A 115 -7.50 -5.40 -17.57
CA ARG A 115 -8.81 -5.84 -17.05
C ARG A 115 -8.77 -7.27 -16.55
N ALA A 116 -9.64 -7.62 -15.61
CA ALA A 116 -9.66 -8.95 -15.01
C ALA A 116 -9.93 -10.06 -16.04
N SER A 117 -10.66 -9.75 -17.12
CA SER A 117 -10.91 -10.67 -18.24
C SER A 117 -9.64 -11.11 -18.97
N ASP A 118 -8.68 -10.19 -19.09
CA ASP A 118 -7.52 -10.29 -19.97
C ASP A 118 -6.32 -10.94 -19.25
N LEU A 119 -6.41 -11.05 -17.92
CA LEU A 119 -5.40 -11.67 -17.07
C LEU A 119 -5.32 -13.20 -17.26
N ASP A 120 -4.10 -13.72 -17.12
CA ASP A 120 -3.88 -15.16 -16.97
C ASP A 120 -4.39 -15.69 -15.61
N ASP A 121 -4.47 -17.02 -15.47
CA ASP A 121 -5.01 -17.65 -14.25
C ASP A 121 -4.22 -17.29 -12.98
N SER A 122 -2.92 -17.03 -13.11
CA SER A 122 -2.07 -16.67 -11.98
C SER A 122 -2.37 -15.26 -11.48
N SER A 123 -2.55 -14.33 -12.41
CA SER A 123 -2.85 -12.92 -12.14
C SER A 123 -4.29 -12.77 -11.65
N LYS A 124 -5.24 -13.57 -12.19
CA LYS A 124 -6.62 -13.67 -11.68
C LYS A 124 -6.66 -14.11 -10.22
N ARG A 125 -5.84 -15.09 -9.82
CA ARG A 125 -5.71 -15.48 -8.41
C ARG A 125 -5.18 -14.33 -7.56
N SER A 126 -4.16 -13.60 -8.02
CA SER A 126 -3.65 -12.43 -7.29
C SER A 126 -4.68 -11.31 -7.13
N VAL A 127 -5.55 -11.09 -8.12
CA VAL A 127 -6.68 -10.16 -7.99
C VAL A 127 -7.63 -10.64 -6.90
N GLU A 128 -8.03 -11.91 -6.92
CA GLU A 128 -8.95 -12.48 -5.94
C GLU A 128 -8.38 -12.44 -4.51
N ASP A 129 -7.12 -12.82 -4.34
CA ASP A 129 -6.42 -12.76 -3.04
C ASP A 129 -6.35 -11.33 -2.51
N THR A 130 -6.11 -10.35 -3.40
CA THR A 130 -6.12 -8.93 -3.03
C THR A 130 -7.52 -8.47 -2.61
N ARG A 131 -8.57 -8.87 -3.32
CA ARG A 131 -9.96 -8.55 -2.96
C ARG A 131 -10.33 -9.13 -1.60
N GLN A 132 -9.96 -10.37 -1.34
CA GLN A 132 -10.21 -11.00 -0.04
C GLN A 132 -9.45 -10.28 1.09
N ALA A 133 -8.21 -9.86 0.85
CA ALA A 133 -7.43 -9.09 1.82
C ALA A 133 -8.05 -7.72 2.11
N VAL A 134 -8.53 -7.02 1.08
CA VAL A 134 -9.23 -5.73 1.23
C VAL A 134 -10.54 -5.90 2.00
N SER A 135 -11.36 -6.90 1.62
CA SER A 135 -12.63 -7.20 2.27
C SER A 135 -12.47 -7.53 3.76
N ARG A 136 -11.41 -8.26 4.11
CA ARG A 136 -11.09 -8.64 5.49
C ARG A 136 -10.39 -7.55 6.29
N LYS A 137 -10.21 -6.36 5.72
CA LYS A 137 -9.45 -5.22 6.30
C LYS A 137 -8.02 -5.61 6.71
N SER A 138 -7.47 -6.68 6.14
CA SER A 138 -6.07 -7.06 6.37
C SER A 138 -5.14 -6.16 5.57
N LEU A 139 -5.61 -5.55 4.47
CA LEU A 139 -4.81 -4.60 3.72
C LEU A 139 -5.05 -3.16 4.20
N GLY A 140 -4.07 -2.59 4.90
CA GLY A 140 -4.08 -1.17 5.27
C GLY A 140 -3.86 -0.25 4.06
N PHE A 141 -4.32 1.00 4.15
CA PHE A 141 -4.17 2.03 3.10
C PHE A 141 -2.73 2.25 2.63
N PHE A 142 -1.75 2.13 3.53
CA PHE A 142 -0.33 2.24 3.17
C PHE A 142 0.14 1.07 2.30
N SER A 143 -0.25 -0.17 2.63
CA SER A 143 0.06 -1.33 1.78
C SER A 143 -0.67 -1.25 0.45
N PHE A 144 -1.89 -0.72 0.43
CA PHE A 144 -2.59 -0.44 -0.82
C PHE A 144 -1.81 0.54 -1.70
N PHE A 145 -1.35 1.65 -1.12
CA PHE A 145 -0.54 2.63 -1.83
C PHE A 145 0.78 2.02 -2.33
N VAL A 146 1.48 1.23 -1.53
CA VAL A 146 2.72 0.56 -1.92
C VAL A 146 2.47 -0.42 -3.07
N LEU A 147 1.42 -1.23 -3.03
CA LEU A 147 1.06 -2.16 -4.12
C LEU A 147 0.65 -1.42 -5.38
N ALA A 148 -0.19 -0.40 -5.24
CA ALA A 148 -0.61 0.44 -6.34
C ALA A 148 0.57 1.14 -7.01
N SER A 149 1.65 1.40 -6.25
CA SER A 149 2.81 2.16 -6.69
C SER A 149 4.04 1.30 -7.02
N THR A 150 3.98 -0.01 -6.85
CA THR A 150 5.05 -0.95 -7.24
C THR A 150 4.65 -1.75 -8.48
N PRO A 151 5.61 -2.22 -9.29
CA PRO A 151 5.32 -3.18 -10.34
C PRO A 151 5.13 -4.57 -9.71
N VAL A 152 3.95 -4.78 -9.14
CA VAL A 152 3.56 -6.04 -8.51
C VAL A 152 3.56 -7.16 -9.55
N GLU A 153 4.22 -8.27 -9.22
CA GLU A 153 4.22 -9.50 -10.02
C GLU A 153 3.15 -10.46 -9.53
N SER A 154 2.94 -10.54 -8.22
CA SER A 154 1.90 -11.38 -7.63
C SER A 154 1.52 -10.89 -6.24
N VAL A 155 0.29 -11.17 -5.86
CA VAL A 155 -0.22 -11.05 -4.50
C VAL A 155 -0.76 -12.41 -4.10
N ALA A 156 -0.50 -12.84 -2.87
CA ALA A 156 -1.09 -14.02 -2.27
C ALA A 156 -1.62 -13.71 -0.87
N TYR A 157 -2.75 -14.31 -0.52
CA TYR A 157 -3.36 -14.19 0.79
C TYR A 157 -3.77 -15.56 1.31
N ASP A 158 -3.27 -15.93 2.49
CA ASP A 158 -3.73 -17.13 3.19
C ASP A 158 -4.79 -16.74 4.25
N PRO A 159 -6.06 -17.12 4.08
CA PRO A 159 -7.12 -16.78 5.02
C PRO A 159 -6.99 -17.51 6.37
N THR A 160 -6.22 -18.59 6.44
CA THR A 160 -6.03 -19.41 7.65
C THR A 160 -5.03 -18.74 8.58
N THR A 161 -3.85 -18.39 8.05
CA THR A 161 -2.78 -17.73 8.80
C THR A 161 -2.91 -16.21 8.81
N ARG A 162 -3.81 -15.65 7.98
CA ARG A 162 -3.97 -14.21 7.72
C ARG A 162 -2.70 -13.55 7.18
N VAL A 163 -1.76 -14.35 6.67
CA VAL A 163 -0.54 -13.85 6.05
C VAL A 163 -0.86 -13.32 4.68
N TYR A 164 -0.49 -12.06 4.47
CA TYR A 164 -0.48 -11.40 3.19
C TYR A 164 0.94 -11.43 2.63
N SER A 165 1.13 -11.76 1.35
CA SER A 165 2.43 -11.62 0.69
C SER A 165 2.30 -10.97 -0.69
N ALA A 166 3.27 -10.12 -1.02
CA ALA A 166 3.36 -9.47 -2.31
C ALA A 166 4.75 -9.65 -2.89
N ARG A 167 4.82 -10.00 -4.17
CA ARG A 167 6.05 -10.03 -4.94
C ARG A 167 6.08 -8.81 -5.86
N VAL A 168 7.15 -8.03 -5.80
CA VAL A 168 7.34 -6.81 -6.58
C VAL A 168 8.62 -6.90 -7.40
N ARG A 169 8.57 -6.43 -8.64
CA ARG A 169 9.76 -6.36 -9.50
C ARG A 169 10.60 -5.15 -9.16
N LEU A 170 11.91 -5.34 -9.03
CA LEU A 170 12.87 -4.28 -8.78
C LEU A 170 13.76 -4.04 -10.02
N PRO A 171 14.37 -2.85 -10.17
CA PRO A 171 15.35 -2.58 -11.21
C PRO A 171 16.49 -3.60 -11.21
N GLY A 172 17.03 -3.94 -12.39
CA GLY A 172 18.15 -4.88 -12.51
C GLY A 172 17.77 -6.37 -12.46
N GLY A 173 16.49 -6.69 -12.65
CA GLY A 173 15.99 -8.08 -12.77
C GLY A 173 15.83 -8.80 -11.43
N PHE A 174 15.75 -8.05 -10.33
CA PHE A 174 15.45 -8.58 -9.01
C PHE A 174 13.93 -8.60 -8.78
N SER A 175 13.46 -9.50 -7.92
CA SER A 175 12.11 -9.46 -7.34
C SER A 175 12.22 -9.47 -5.83
N ALA A 176 11.44 -8.64 -5.14
CA ALA A 176 11.32 -8.68 -3.69
C ALA A 176 9.97 -9.29 -3.30
N THR A 177 9.96 -10.17 -2.30
CA THR A 177 8.75 -10.64 -1.64
C THR A 177 8.66 -9.95 -0.29
N VAL A 178 7.49 -9.40 0.05
CA VAL A 178 7.22 -8.90 1.40
C VAL A 178 5.95 -9.58 1.88
N GLY A 179 6.03 -10.22 3.04
CA GLY A 179 4.90 -10.89 3.69
C GLY A 179 4.67 -10.38 5.11
N SER A 180 3.41 -10.29 5.55
CA SER A 180 3.09 -9.99 6.94
C SER A 180 1.69 -10.49 7.34
N ASP A 181 1.54 -10.88 8.61
CA ASP A 181 0.24 -11.12 9.25
C ASP A 181 -0.30 -9.88 10.00
N TRP A 182 0.39 -8.73 9.88
CA TRP A 182 0.09 -7.42 10.48
C TRP A 182 0.15 -7.31 12.00
N ASP A 183 0.20 -8.43 12.72
CA ASP A 183 0.29 -8.47 14.18
C ASP A 183 1.71 -8.79 14.66
N LYS A 184 2.41 -9.74 14.00
CA LYS A 184 3.52 -10.48 14.63
C LYS A 184 4.60 -11.02 13.69
N THR A 185 4.26 -11.34 12.44
CA THR A 185 5.16 -12.02 11.51
C THR A 185 5.50 -11.11 10.34
N GLN A 186 6.79 -11.01 10.02
CA GLN A 186 7.29 -10.25 8.87
C GLN A 186 8.22 -11.15 8.05
N GLU A 187 7.94 -11.25 6.76
CA GLU A 187 8.75 -11.95 5.78
C GLU A 187 9.30 -10.94 4.77
N VAL A 188 10.60 -11.00 4.51
CA VAL A 188 11.24 -10.24 3.44
C VAL A 188 12.12 -11.19 2.64
N GLY A 189 11.85 -11.28 1.35
CA GLY A 189 12.60 -12.08 0.39
C GLY A 189 13.16 -11.21 -0.74
N LEU A 190 14.33 -11.55 -1.23
CA LEU A 190 14.93 -11.02 -2.45
C LEU A 190 15.28 -12.18 -3.36
N MET A 191 14.93 -12.06 -4.62
CA MET A 191 15.19 -13.05 -5.64
C MET A 191 15.88 -12.38 -6.82
N LYS A 192 16.90 -13.05 -7.39
CA LYS A 192 17.51 -12.64 -8.66
C LYS A 192 17.71 -13.84 -9.55
N ARG A 193 17.34 -13.69 -10.82
CA ARG A 193 17.74 -14.62 -11.86
C ARG A 193 19.17 -14.30 -12.29
N LEU A 194 20.09 -15.25 -12.12
CA LEU A 194 21.52 -15.08 -12.44
C LEU A 194 21.86 -15.35 -13.91
N GLY A 195 20.87 -15.84 -14.68
CA GLY A 195 21.03 -16.22 -16.08
C GLY A 195 20.71 -17.71 -16.31
N GLY A 196 20.15 -18.03 -17.47
CA GLY A 196 19.71 -19.39 -17.78
C GLY A 196 18.64 -19.91 -16.81
N LYS A 197 18.95 -21.03 -16.15
CA LYS A 197 18.06 -21.74 -15.21
C LYS A 197 18.36 -21.44 -13.74
N TRP A 198 19.31 -20.55 -13.44
CA TRP A 198 19.76 -20.28 -12.07
C TRP A 198 19.01 -19.13 -11.41
N ILE A 199 18.58 -19.36 -10.17
CA ILE A 199 17.88 -18.39 -9.31
C ILE A 199 18.61 -18.33 -7.97
N LEU A 200 18.89 -17.12 -7.49
CA LEU A 200 19.32 -16.86 -6.13
C LEU A 200 18.13 -16.28 -5.36
N SER A 201 17.82 -16.84 -4.20
CA SER A 201 16.84 -16.32 -3.26
C SER A 201 17.48 -16.13 -1.88
N VAL A 202 17.12 -15.02 -1.23
CA VAL A 202 17.53 -14.71 0.15
C VAL A 202 16.26 -14.26 0.87
N GLY A 203 15.92 -14.92 1.97
CA GLY A 203 14.72 -14.65 2.76
C GLY A 203 15.07 -14.42 4.22
N SER A 204 14.28 -13.59 4.88
CA SER A 204 14.26 -13.47 6.33
C SER A 204 12.82 -13.49 6.80
N THR A 205 12.54 -14.34 7.79
CA THR A 205 11.24 -14.41 8.44
C THR A 205 11.43 -14.15 9.92
N THR A 206 10.71 -13.18 10.45
CA THR A 206 10.70 -12.86 11.88
C THR A 206 9.34 -13.21 12.44
N ASN A 207 9.31 -14.08 13.45
CA ASN A 207 8.08 -14.50 14.12
C ASN A 207 7.74 -13.58 15.30
N SER A 208 6.55 -13.82 15.91
CA SER A 208 6.02 -13.06 17.06
C SER A 208 6.98 -12.88 18.24
N ASP A 209 7.90 -13.82 18.41
CA ASP A 209 8.82 -13.87 19.56
C ASP A 209 10.14 -13.15 19.26
N GLY A 210 10.22 -12.43 18.13
CA GLY A 210 11.42 -11.72 17.67
C GLY A 210 12.53 -12.64 17.14
N VAL A 211 12.27 -13.95 17.07
CA VAL A 211 13.18 -14.91 16.47
C VAL A 211 13.16 -14.71 14.95
N SER A 212 14.32 -14.35 14.41
CA SER A 212 14.53 -14.22 12.97
C SER A 212 15.22 -15.47 12.41
N SER A 213 14.63 -16.03 11.37
CA SER A 213 15.24 -17.07 10.53
C SER A 213 15.69 -16.41 9.24
N GLN A 214 16.95 -16.64 8.86
CA GLN A 214 17.48 -16.20 7.57
C GLN A 214 17.77 -17.43 6.72
N GLU A 215 17.29 -17.41 5.48
CA GLU A 215 17.49 -18.46 4.51
C GLU A 215 18.13 -17.87 3.26
N SER A 216 19.08 -18.59 2.66
CA SER A 216 19.68 -18.22 1.38
C SER A 216 19.80 -19.48 0.56
N MET A 217 19.22 -19.46 -0.64
CA MET A 217 19.13 -20.62 -1.50
C MET A 217 19.52 -20.26 -2.94
N VAL A 218 20.20 -21.19 -3.60
CA VAL A 218 20.53 -21.12 -5.02
C VAL A 218 19.88 -22.32 -5.69
N GLU A 219 18.93 -22.05 -6.57
CA GLU A 219 18.14 -23.08 -7.25
C GLU A 219 18.45 -23.15 -8.75
N TRP A 220 18.36 -24.36 -9.30
CA TRP A 220 18.41 -24.62 -10.73
C TRP A 220 17.06 -25.12 -11.23
N TRP A 221 16.39 -24.35 -12.08
CA TRP A 221 15.04 -24.61 -12.55
C TRP A 221 15.01 -25.36 -13.88
N ASN A 222 14.52 -26.60 -13.91
CA ASN A 222 14.23 -27.34 -15.15
C ASN A 222 12.73 -27.38 -15.42
N ARG A 223 12.26 -26.92 -16.59
CA ARG A 223 10.90 -27.22 -17.06
C ARG A 223 10.94 -28.61 -17.70
N TYR A 224 10.19 -29.56 -17.13
CA TYR A 224 9.82 -30.78 -17.82
C TYR A 224 8.79 -30.46 -18.91
#